data_AF-A0A250VPR7-F1
#
_entry.id   AF-A0A250VPR7-F1
#
_cell.length_a   1.000
_cell.length_b   1.000
_cell.length_c   1.000
_cell.angle_alpha   90.00
_cell.angle_beta   90.00
_cell.angle_gamma   90.00
#
_symmetry.space_group_name_H-M   'P 1'
#
loop_
_entity.id
_entity.type
_entity.pdbx_description
1 polymer ?
#
loop_
_entity_poly.entity_id
_entity_poly.type
_entity_poly.pdbx_seq_one_letter_code
_entity_poly.pdbx_strand_id
1 'polypeptide(L)'
;MDELGARAAALVARRPRDARLRRVGTSRAGTPLWLLSVGHGSRQALVVAGPHANEPVGGATALRLAERALADPRLREGADATWNLLLCLDPDGARRNEAWLSGPYTLGNYFRNFFRPGFLEQPEWLPEGAAGATLPETRALLDLQDELRPVFQCSLHGVDVGGAFVELTRELPGLAQRVAHTAARLGIPRELAPYDTLYWPRLGPAVYRIPPPHPGDLAAAITEAAVESTWFHPHRYGTVTAVVEAPMWGVAAVEDATRPADADAVLRSVSHTLRHDTRLLEGILGRIRPSLDTSPDAACLLAPVDDYLLVGPGLADSWDPDMHDAGARRLPPLDTARLTALRLAGRRVALRTAGLLHQLVTGSGRDPSGALPELDRLIDAWCADYREGCGARWIPVARQVEYQARVVIAAFELAGRYAPVRSHSGETEWGSQAALPMHRE
;
A
#
# COMPACT_ATOMS: atom_id res chain seq x y z
N MET A 1 10.58 -14.37 0.99
CA MET A 1 9.58 -14.73 -0.05
C MET A 1 9.27 -16.22 -0.16
N ASP A 2 10.27 -17.10 -0.03
CA ASP A 2 10.11 -18.54 -0.33
C ASP A 2 9.13 -19.26 0.62
N GLU A 3 9.03 -18.80 1.88
CA GLU A 3 8.06 -19.31 2.85
C GLU A 3 6.61 -19.15 2.37
N LEU A 4 6.25 -18.00 1.78
CA LEU A 4 4.89 -17.76 1.28
C LEU A 4 4.52 -18.76 0.18
N GLY A 5 5.43 -18.98 -0.77
CA GLY A 5 5.25 -19.96 -1.84
C GLY A 5 5.12 -21.38 -1.30
N ALA A 6 6.00 -21.78 -0.37
CA ALA A 6 5.99 -23.10 0.24
C ALA A 6 4.69 -23.36 1.02
N ARG A 7 4.21 -22.38 1.79
CA ARG A 7 2.95 -22.49 2.54
C ARG A 7 1.73 -22.58 1.64
N ALA A 8 1.70 -21.80 0.55
CA ALA A 8 0.63 -21.89 -0.45
C ALA A 8 0.62 -23.26 -1.16
N ALA A 9 1.78 -23.75 -1.57
CA ALA A 9 1.91 -25.08 -2.18
C ALA A 9 1.47 -26.20 -1.23
N ALA A 10 1.85 -26.12 0.06
CA ALA A 10 1.41 -27.05 1.08
C ALA A 10 -0.11 -27.00 1.33
N LEU A 11 -0.72 -25.81 1.25
CA LEU A 11 -2.18 -25.66 1.34
C LEU A 11 -2.88 -26.34 0.16
N VAL A 12 -2.39 -26.15 -1.07
CA VAL A 12 -2.91 -26.83 -2.27
C VAL A 12 -2.75 -28.35 -2.18
N ALA A 13 -1.60 -28.84 -1.74
CA ALA A 13 -1.37 -30.28 -1.59
C ALA A 13 -2.35 -30.95 -0.60
N ARG A 14 -2.79 -30.24 0.44
CA ARG A 14 -3.81 -30.72 1.39
C ARG A 14 -5.23 -30.62 0.87
N ARG A 15 -5.50 -29.72 -0.08
CA ARG A 15 -6.85 -29.42 -0.61
C ARG A 15 -6.84 -29.29 -2.14
N PRO A 16 -6.38 -30.31 -2.89
CA PRO A 16 -6.16 -30.19 -4.33
C PRO A 16 -7.45 -30.05 -5.14
N ARG A 17 -8.59 -30.42 -4.54
CA ARG A 17 -9.92 -30.21 -5.14
C ARG A 17 -10.44 -28.80 -4.95
N ASP A 18 -9.98 -28.06 -3.94
CA ASP A 18 -10.57 -26.78 -3.53
C ASP A 18 -9.64 -25.58 -3.77
N ALA A 19 -8.36 -25.84 -4.05
CA ALA A 19 -7.34 -24.82 -4.23
C ALA A 19 -6.35 -25.17 -5.34
N ARG A 20 -5.84 -24.13 -6.02
CA ARG A 20 -4.79 -24.24 -7.06
C ARG A 20 -3.77 -23.13 -6.89
N LEU A 21 -2.52 -23.42 -7.25
CA LEU A 21 -1.43 -22.43 -7.28
C LEU A 21 -0.92 -22.35 -8.71
N ARG A 22 -0.87 -21.15 -9.29
CA ARG A 22 -0.28 -20.92 -10.62
C ARG A 22 0.63 -19.71 -10.63
N ARG A 23 1.63 -19.73 -11.51
CA ARG A 23 2.43 -18.55 -11.82
C ARG A 23 1.64 -17.65 -12.78
N VAL A 24 1.55 -16.36 -12.48
CA VAL A 24 0.82 -15.37 -13.30
C VAL A 24 1.73 -14.37 -14.00
N GLY A 25 3.00 -14.35 -13.61
CA GLY A 25 4.02 -13.50 -14.20
C GLY A 25 5.36 -13.73 -13.53
N THR A 26 6.29 -12.86 -13.83
CA THR A 26 7.65 -12.86 -13.28
C THR A 26 8.05 -11.41 -13.03
N SER A 27 8.70 -11.13 -11.91
CA SER A 27 9.25 -9.81 -11.61
C SER A 27 10.46 -9.46 -12.49
N ARG A 28 10.93 -8.22 -12.39
CA ARG A 28 12.12 -7.71 -13.09
C ARG A 28 13.37 -8.56 -12.85
N ALA A 29 13.56 -9.04 -11.63
CA ALA A 29 14.69 -9.90 -11.25
C ALA A 29 14.44 -11.39 -11.49
N GLY A 30 13.35 -11.77 -12.16
CA GLY A 30 13.08 -13.17 -12.49
C GLY A 30 12.31 -13.95 -11.42
N THR A 31 11.80 -13.30 -10.37
CA THR A 31 11.06 -13.98 -9.29
C THR A 31 9.61 -14.29 -9.73
N PRO A 32 9.12 -15.53 -9.58
CA PRO A 32 7.74 -15.86 -9.94
C PRO A 32 6.69 -15.11 -9.13
N LEU A 33 5.66 -14.61 -9.81
CA LEU A 33 4.45 -14.07 -9.19
C LEU A 33 3.41 -15.19 -9.03
N TRP A 34 3.10 -15.56 -7.80
CA TRP A 34 2.24 -16.70 -7.47
C TRP A 34 0.80 -16.27 -7.14
N LEU A 35 -0.17 -16.88 -7.81
CA LEU A 35 -1.59 -16.75 -7.53
C LEU A 35 -2.13 -18.03 -6.90
N LEU A 36 -2.59 -17.92 -5.65
CA LEU A 36 -3.33 -18.97 -4.96
C LEU A 36 -4.83 -18.74 -5.17
N SER A 37 -5.51 -19.62 -5.91
CA SER A 37 -6.96 -19.59 -6.05
C SER A 37 -7.64 -20.60 -5.13
N VAL A 38 -8.77 -20.24 -4.54
CA VAL A 38 -9.57 -21.09 -3.64
C VAL A 38 -11.07 -20.98 -4.00
N GLY A 39 -11.72 -22.12 -4.25
CA GLY A 39 -13.12 -22.21 -4.65
C GLY A 39 -13.33 -22.33 -6.17
N HIS A 40 -14.60 -22.43 -6.56
CA HIS A 40 -15.03 -22.69 -7.95
C HIS A 40 -16.20 -21.80 -8.41
N GLY A 41 -16.57 -20.81 -7.60
CA GLY A 41 -17.70 -19.97 -7.91
C GLY A 41 -17.43 -18.99 -9.05
N SER A 42 -18.48 -18.51 -9.69
CA SER A 42 -18.40 -17.64 -10.86
C SER A 42 -17.87 -16.24 -10.51
N ARG A 43 -18.12 -15.76 -9.29
CA ARG A 43 -17.74 -14.42 -8.83
C ARG A 43 -16.27 -14.40 -8.39
N GLN A 44 -15.43 -13.77 -9.19
CA GLN A 44 -14.00 -13.66 -8.89
C GLN A 44 -13.76 -12.55 -7.84
N ALA A 45 -13.12 -12.89 -6.73
CA ALA A 45 -12.55 -11.94 -5.78
C ALA A 45 -11.02 -11.95 -5.93
N LEU A 46 -10.42 -10.80 -6.25
CA LEU A 46 -8.97 -10.66 -6.38
C LEU A 46 -8.41 -9.98 -5.13
N VAL A 47 -7.39 -10.56 -4.50
CA VAL A 47 -6.64 -9.95 -3.39
C VAL A 47 -5.18 -9.86 -3.80
N VAL A 48 -4.64 -8.65 -3.76
CA VAL A 48 -3.25 -8.33 -4.12
C VAL A 48 -2.48 -8.08 -2.84
N ALA A 49 -1.45 -8.89 -2.58
CA ALA A 49 -0.53 -8.69 -1.46
C ALA A 49 0.83 -8.17 -1.94
N GLY A 50 1.54 -7.49 -1.04
CA GLY A 50 2.87 -6.95 -1.31
C GLY A 50 2.98 -6.04 -2.53
N PRO A 51 2.06 -5.07 -2.74
CA PRO A 51 2.23 -4.04 -3.76
C PRO A 51 3.39 -3.10 -3.45
N HIS A 52 3.72 -2.92 -2.16
CA HIS A 52 4.92 -2.21 -1.74
C HIS A 52 5.86 -3.16 -0.97
N ALA A 53 7.15 -3.08 -1.32
CA ALA A 53 8.24 -3.86 -0.74
C ALA A 53 8.28 -3.88 0.80
N ASN A 54 8.00 -2.74 1.42
CA ASN A 54 8.12 -2.54 2.87
C ASN A 54 6.89 -3.02 3.66
N GLU A 55 5.87 -3.64 3.03
CA GLU A 55 4.57 -3.95 3.64
C GLU A 55 4.30 -5.47 3.68
N PRO A 56 5.09 -6.26 4.44
CA PRO A 56 5.12 -7.71 4.36
C PRO A 56 3.86 -8.41 4.89
N VAL A 57 3.02 -7.71 5.66
CA VAL A 57 1.83 -8.28 6.31
C VAL A 57 0.83 -8.83 5.29
N GLY A 58 0.75 -8.22 4.10
CA GLY A 58 -0.20 -8.61 3.06
C GLY A 58 -0.07 -10.08 2.66
N GLY A 59 1.16 -10.61 2.55
CA GLY A 59 1.38 -12.01 2.18
C GLY A 59 0.84 -13.00 3.21
N ALA A 60 1.03 -12.69 4.51
CA ALA A 60 0.46 -13.47 5.60
C ALA A 60 -1.07 -13.38 5.63
N THR A 61 -1.63 -12.19 5.35
CA THR A 61 -3.07 -11.97 5.21
C THR A 61 -3.67 -12.77 4.05
N ALA A 62 -3.00 -12.83 2.90
CA ALA A 62 -3.45 -13.63 1.76
C ALA A 62 -3.60 -15.11 2.15
N LEU A 63 -2.60 -15.70 2.80
CA LEU A 63 -2.69 -17.08 3.30
C LEU A 63 -3.82 -17.25 4.33
N ARG A 64 -3.99 -16.28 5.24
CA ARG A 64 -5.09 -16.30 6.22
C ARG A 64 -6.47 -16.26 5.56
N LEU A 65 -6.63 -15.48 4.50
CA LEU A 65 -7.87 -15.43 3.72
C LEU A 65 -8.14 -16.76 3.01
N ALA A 66 -7.11 -17.40 2.43
CA ALA A 66 -7.23 -18.72 1.84
C ALA A 66 -7.76 -19.75 2.84
N GLU A 67 -7.17 -19.79 4.05
CA GLU A 67 -7.59 -20.68 5.13
C GLU A 67 -9.05 -20.43 5.56
N ARG A 68 -9.45 -19.17 5.68
CA ARG A 68 -10.83 -18.81 6.04
C ARG A 68 -11.83 -19.17 4.96
N ALA A 69 -11.50 -18.91 3.69
CA ALA A 69 -12.34 -19.27 2.56
C ALA A 69 -12.53 -20.80 2.52
N LEU A 70 -11.47 -21.58 2.71
CA LEU A 70 -11.56 -23.05 2.81
C LEU A 70 -12.44 -23.51 3.97
N ALA A 71 -12.30 -22.89 5.14
CA ALA A 71 -13.01 -23.27 6.36
C ALA A 71 -14.49 -22.87 6.40
N ASP A 72 -14.90 -21.82 5.67
CA ASP A 72 -16.27 -21.31 5.66
C ASP A 72 -16.90 -21.39 4.26
N PRO A 73 -17.76 -22.41 3.99
CA PRO A 73 -18.44 -22.55 2.71
C PRO A 73 -19.26 -21.32 2.29
N ARG A 74 -19.69 -20.46 3.23
CA ARG A 74 -20.42 -19.22 2.91
C ARG A 74 -19.56 -18.22 2.15
N LEU A 75 -18.24 -18.28 2.31
CA LEU A 75 -17.29 -17.43 1.58
C LEU A 75 -16.96 -17.98 0.17
N ARG A 76 -17.36 -19.22 -0.13
CA ARG A 76 -17.12 -19.88 -1.44
C ARG A 76 -18.44 -20.24 -2.10
N GLU A 77 -18.99 -21.40 -1.77
CA GLU A 77 -20.22 -21.94 -2.36
C GLU A 77 -21.42 -21.02 -2.09
N GLY A 78 -21.60 -20.57 -0.84
CA GLY A 78 -22.73 -19.70 -0.47
C GLY A 78 -22.66 -18.30 -1.08
N ALA A 79 -21.49 -17.85 -1.51
CA ALA A 79 -21.30 -16.56 -2.19
C ALA A 79 -21.11 -16.71 -3.71
N ASP A 80 -21.14 -17.94 -4.23
CA ASP A 80 -20.72 -18.29 -5.60
C ASP A 80 -19.38 -17.65 -5.97
N ALA A 81 -18.38 -17.78 -5.09
CA ALA A 81 -17.12 -17.06 -5.18
C ALA A 81 -15.88 -17.94 -5.37
N THR A 82 -14.93 -17.41 -6.14
CA THR A 82 -13.55 -17.89 -6.21
C THR A 82 -12.63 -16.78 -5.70
N TRP A 83 -11.84 -17.08 -4.67
CA TRP A 83 -10.83 -16.17 -4.12
C TRP A 83 -9.52 -16.38 -4.87
N ASN A 84 -8.97 -15.32 -5.46
CA ASN A 84 -7.71 -15.31 -6.19
C ASN A 84 -6.73 -14.40 -5.45
N LEU A 85 -5.68 -14.98 -4.87
CA LEU A 85 -4.81 -14.33 -3.90
C LEU A 85 -3.40 -14.24 -4.50
N LEU A 86 -3.02 -13.06 -5.01
CA LEU A 86 -1.67 -12.80 -5.49
C LEU A 86 -0.76 -12.59 -4.28
N LEU A 87 0.18 -13.50 -4.04
CA LEU A 87 0.89 -13.60 -2.77
C LEU A 87 1.90 -12.47 -2.51
N CYS A 88 2.46 -11.89 -3.57
CA CYS A 88 3.34 -10.73 -3.53
C CYS A 88 3.46 -10.16 -4.95
N LEU A 89 3.17 -8.87 -5.12
CA LEU A 89 3.26 -8.17 -6.39
C LEU A 89 4.68 -7.64 -6.67
N ASP A 90 5.38 -7.13 -5.64
CA ASP A 90 6.79 -6.71 -5.71
C ASP A 90 7.71 -7.65 -4.91
N PRO A 91 7.98 -8.87 -5.42
CA PRO A 91 8.81 -9.83 -4.70
C PRO A 91 10.29 -9.39 -4.64
N ASP A 92 10.74 -8.58 -5.59
CA ASP A 92 12.15 -8.14 -5.67
C ASP A 92 12.44 -7.11 -4.57
N GLY A 93 11.57 -6.10 -4.43
CA GLY A 93 11.64 -5.18 -3.31
C GLY A 93 11.39 -5.86 -1.95
N ALA A 94 10.47 -6.82 -1.89
CA ALA A 94 10.22 -7.57 -0.65
C ALA A 94 11.46 -8.33 -0.16
N ARG A 95 12.28 -8.89 -1.07
CA ARG A 95 13.55 -9.56 -0.69
C ARG A 95 14.56 -8.62 -0.05
N ARG A 96 14.61 -7.35 -0.47
CA ARG A 96 15.50 -6.34 0.14
C ARG A 96 15.12 -5.98 1.57
N ASN A 97 13.92 -6.35 2.02
CA ASN A 97 13.45 -6.14 3.39
C ASN A 97 13.70 -7.35 4.32
N GLU A 98 14.24 -8.48 3.83
CA GLU A 98 14.34 -9.73 4.61
C GLU A 98 15.13 -9.57 5.92
N ALA A 99 16.09 -8.63 5.97
CA ALA A 99 16.95 -8.39 7.12
C ALA A 99 16.19 -7.96 8.41
N TRP A 100 15.00 -7.33 8.30
CA TRP A 100 14.22 -6.95 9.49
C TRP A 100 13.01 -7.84 9.77
N LEU A 101 12.59 -8.68 8.83
CA LEU A 101 11.36 -9.49 8.93
C LEU A 101 11.39 -10.51 10.08
N SER A 102 12.58 -11.01 10.42
CA SER A 102 12.81 -11.95 11.53
C SER A 102 12.80 -11.28 12.91
N GLY A 103 12.70 -9.95 12.97
CA GLY A 103 12.81 -9.17 14.19
C GLY A 103 14.26 -8.96 14.66
N PRO A 104 14.48 -8.20 15.76
CA PRO A 104 13.45 -7.64 16.62
C PRO A 104 12.66 -6.50 15.95
N TYR A 105 11.33 -6.45 16.19
CA TYR A 105 10.41 -5.45 15.61
C TYR A 105 10.52 -4.09 16.31
N THR A 106 11.67 -3.44 16.15
CA THR A 106 11.96 -2.09 16.66
C THR A 106 12.02 -1.10 15.50
N LEU A 107 11.66 0.16 15.74
CA LEU A 107 11.74 1.23 14.72
C LEU A 107 13.17 1.35 14.16
N GLY A 108 14.19 1.28 15.02
CA GLY A 108 15.59 1.38 14.62
C GLY A 108 16.04 0.22 13.72
N ASN A 109 15.65 -1.02 14.02
CA ASN A 109 15.95 -2.17 13.16
C ASN A 109 15.20 -2.09 11.83
N TYR A 110 13.95 -1.62 11.86
CA TYR A 110 13.13 -1.43 10.66
C TYR A 110 13.74 -0.40 9.72
N PHE A 111 13.98 0.85 10.18
CA PHE A 111 14.45 1.91 9.30
C PHE A 111 15.88 1.68 8.79
N ARG A 112 16.77 1.06 9.57
CA ARG A 112 18.13 0.73 9.10
C ARG A 112 18.17 -0.34 8.01
N ASN A 113 17.12 -1.14 7.87
CA ASN A 113 16.99 -2.21 6.89
C ASN A 113 15.78 -2.00 5.96
N PHE A 114 15.23 -0.79 5.94
CA PHE A 114 14.04 -0.45 5.18
C PHE A 114 14.36 -0.39 3.70
N PHE A 115 13.51 -0.99 2.87
CA PHE A 115 13.55 -0.73 1.44
C PHE A 115 12.15 -0.52 0.88
N ARG A 116 11.99 0.55 0.11
CA ARG A 116 10.87 0.76 -0.80
C ARG A 116 11.44 1.36 -2.08
N PRO A 117 11.10 0.82 -3.26
CA PRO A 117 11.63 1.32 -4.51
C PRO A 117 11.15 2.76 -4.77
N GLY A 118 11.86 3.46 -5.67
CA GLY A 118 11.44 4.78 -6.15
C GLY A 118 10.03 4.74 -6.76
N PHE A 119 9.38 5.90 -6.88
CA PHE A 119 7.95 5.95 -7.22
C PHE A 119 7.63 5.25 -8.55
N LEU A 120 8.44 5.47 -9.58
CA LEU A 120 8.27 4.85 -10.91
C LEU A 120 8.49 3.33 -10.92
N GLU A 121 8.99 2.77 -9.83
CA GLU A 121 9.28 1.35 -9.67
C GLU A 121 8.28 0.63 -8.75
N GLN A 122 7.21 1.32 -8.33
CA GLN A 122 6.12 0.76 -7.51
C GLN A 122 4.99 0.19 -8.40
N PRO A 123 4.71 -1.13 -8.35
CA PRO A 123 3.86 -1.78 -9.35
C PRO A 123 2.40 -1.34 -9.47
N GLU A 124 1.82 -0.70 -8.45
CA GLU A 124 0.42 -0.24 -8.50
C GLU A 124 0.27 1.19 -9.01
N TRP A 125 1.39 1.88 -9.25
CA TRP A 125 1.41 3.24 -9.74
C TRP A 125 1.45 3.28 -11.27
N LEU A 126 0.51 3.99 -11.90
CA LEU A 126 0.36 4.07 -13.36
C LEU A 126 0.31 5.54 -13.82
N PRO A 127 1.36 6.35 -13.65
CA PRO A 127 1.32 7.76 -14.02
C PRO A 127 1.03 7.99 -15.51
N GLU A 128 1.44 7.07 -16.39
CA GLU A 128 1.16 7.09 -17.84
C GLU A 128 -0.06 6.23 -18.24
N GLY A 129 -0.82 5.77 -17.25
CA GLY A 129 -1.96 4.87 -17.40
C GLY A 129 -1.59 3.44 -17.80
N ALA A 130 -2.61 2.58 -17.94
CA ALA A 130 -2.42 1.14 -18.18
C ALA A 130 -1.63 0.84 -19.48
N ALA A 131 -1.77 1.66 -20.52
CA ALA A 131 -1.04 1.48 -21.78
C ALA A 131 0.46 1.82 -21.66
N GLY A 132 0.83 2.70 -20.72
CA GLY A 132 2.22 3.08 -20.41
C GLY A 132 2.92 2.14 -19.42
N ALA A 133 2.25 1.09 -18.94
CA ALA A 133 2.84 0.18 -17.95
C ALA A 133 4.10 -0.51 -18.50
N THR A 134 5.25 -0.25 -17.88
CA THR A 134 6.56 -0.81 -18.26
C THR A 134 6.99 -1.96 -17.35
N LEU A 135 6.63 -1.93 -16.06
CA LEU A 135 7.01 -2.94 -15.09
C LEU A 135 6.30 -4.28 -15.40
N PRO A 136 7.02 -5.41 -15.45
CA PRO A 136 6.42 -6.72 -15.67
C PRO A 136 5.47 -7.14 -14.53
N GLU A 137 5.70 -6.68 -13.30
CA GLU A 137 4.82 -6.88 -12.15
C GLU A 137 3.46 -6.19 -12.38
N THR A 138 3.50 -4.92 -12.79
CA THR A 138 2.31 -4.14 -13.14
C THR A 138 1.54 -4.80 -14.28
N ARG A 139 2.22 -5.19 -15.37
CA ARG A 139 1.58 -5.88 -16.49
C ARG A 139 0.90 -7.18 -16.06
N ALA A 140 1.57 -7.99 -15.22
CA ALA A 140 0.98 -9.21 -14.69
C ALA A 140 -0.29 -8.95 -13.87
N LEU A 141 -0.34 -7.86 -13.10
CA LEU A 141 -1.55 -7.46 -12.38
C LEU A 141 -2.66 -7.00 -13.33
N LEU A 142 -2.36 -6.17 -14.33
CA LEU A 142 -3.33 -5.69 -15.30
C LEU A 142 -3.93 -6.85 -16.12
N ASP A 143 -3.08 -7.76 -16.60
CA ASP A 143 -3.50 -8.96 -17.31
C ASP A 143 -4.39 -9.85 -16.44
N LEU A 144 -4.04 -10.00 -15.16
CA LEU A 144 -4.82 -10.77 -14.20
C LEU A 144 -6.19 -10.12 -13.93
N GLN A 145 -6.25 -8.80 -13.82
CA GLN A 145 -7.50 -8.06 -13.68
C GLN A 145 -8.40 -8.22 -14.91
N ASP A 146 -7.81 -8.25 -16.11
CA ASP A 146 -8.53 -8.40 -17.38
C ASP A 146 -9.00 -9.84 -17.62
N GLU A 147 -8.20 -10.83 -17.19
CA GLU A 147 -8.52 -12.25 -17.17
C GLU A 147 -9.69 -12.52 -16.21
N LEU A 148 -9.58 -12.09 -14.95
CA LEU A 148 -10.52 -12.45 -13.89
C LEU A 148 -11.79 -11.60 -13.91
N ARG A 149 -11.72 -10.35 -14.38
CA ARG A 149 -12.81 -9.35 -14.33
C ARG A 149 -13.53 -9.37 -12.97
N PRO A 150 -12.80 -9.15 -11.86
CA PRO A 150 -13.29 -9.45 -10.53
C PRO A 150 -14.54 -8.64 -10.18
N VAL A 151 -15.45 -9.22 -9.40
CA VAL A 151 -16.55 -8.44 -8.82
C VAL A 151 -16.05 -7.57 -7.65
N PHE A 152 -14.95 -7.98 -7.04
CA PHE A 152 -14.32 -7.32 -5.91
C PHE A 152 -12.80 -7.48 -6.00
N GLN A 153 -12.07 -6.38 -5.85
CA GLN A 153 -10.63 -6.37 -5.66
C GLN A 153 -10.30 -5.82 -4.27
N CYS A 154 -9.30 -6.41 -3.62
CA CYS A 154 -8.63 -5.79 -2.49
C CYS A 154 -7.13 -5.66 -2.80
N SER A 155 -6.54 -4.48 -2.57
CA SER A 155 -5.09 -4.35 -2.41
C SER A 155 -4.76 -4.26 -0.92
N LEU A 156 -3.80 -5.07 -0.46
CA LEU A 156 -3.40 -5.18 0.93
C LEU A 156 -2.16 -4.33 1.18
N HIS A 157 -2.33 -3.26 1.94
CA HIS A 157 -1.28 -2.29 2.24
C HIS A 157 -0.99 -2.18 3.73
N GLY A 158 0.15 -1.57 4.05
CA GLY A 158 0.58 -1.33 5.41
C GLY A 158 1.07 0.10 5.61
N VAL A 159 0.82 0.61 6.82
CA VAL A 159 1.34 1.89 7.27
C VAL A 159 2.48 1.63 8.25
N ASP A 160 3.64 2.25 8.05
CA ASP A 160 4.74 2.11 9.02
C ASP A 160 4.27 2.57 10.41
N VAL A 161 3.96 3.86 10.56
CA VAL A 161 3.54 4.47 11.82
C VAL A 161 2.27 5.28 11.58
N GLY A 162 1.20 4.99 12.33
CA GLY A 162 -0.09 5.66 12.16
C GLY A 162 -1.28 4.84 12.67
N GLY A 163 -2.36 4.84 11.91
CA GLY A 163 -3.57 4.05 12.17
C GLY A 163 -4.04 3.28 10.94
N ALA A 164 -5.11 2.51 11.12
CA ALA A 164 -5.72 1.75 10.06
C ALA A 164 -6.82 2.57 9.36
N PHE A 165 -6.90 2.45 8.04
CA PHE A 165 -7.96 3.07 7.23
C PHE A 165 -8.23 2.24 5.97
N VAL A 166 -9.25 2.63 5.22
CA VAL A 166 -9.66 1.96 3.98
C VAL A 166 -9.98 2.99 2.91
N GLU A 167 -9.59 2.69 1.68
CA GLU A 167 -9.92 3.51 0.51
C GLU A 167 -10.75 2.68 -0.46
N LEU A 168 -11.72 3.31 -1.12
CA LEU A 168 -12.65 2.62 -2.01
C LEU A 168 -12.82 3.35 -3.35
N THR A 169 -12.84 2.61 -4.45
CA THR A 169 -13.24 3.17 -5.76
C THR A 169 -14.76 3.39 -5.87
N ARG A 170 -15.55 2.64 -5.08
CA ARG A 170 -17.02 2.76 -5.00
C ARG A 170 -17.46 2.63 -3.54
N GLU A 171 -18.50 3.36 -3.16
CA GLU A 171 -19.00 3.33 -1.80
C GLU A 171 -19.51 1.94 -1.41
N LEU A 172 -19.16 1.50 -0.19
CA LEU A 172 -19.67 0.29 0.43
C LEU A 172 -20.39 0.67 1.74
N PRO A 173 -21.70 0.99 1.68
CA PRO A 173 -22.47 1.39 2.86
C PRO A 173 -22.37 0.35 3.97
N GLY A 174 -21.99 0.79 5.17
CA GLY A 174 -21.78 -0.08 6.33
C GLY A 174 -20.32 -0.47 6.60
N LEU A 175 -19.39 -0.19 5.68
CA LEU A 175 -17.99 -0.59 5.86
C LEU A 175 -17.32 0.15 7.04
N ALA A 176 -17.57 1.45 7.19
CA ALA A 176 -16.97 2.24 8.26
C ALA A 176 -17.31 1.69 9.66
N GLN A 177 -18.55 1.22 9.87
CA GLN A 177 -18.95 0.57 11.13
C GLN A 177 -18.20 -0.76 11.35
N ARG A 178 -18.00 -1.55 10.29
CA ARG A 178 -17.27 -2.83 10.37
C ARG A 178 -15.77 -2.64 10.60
N VAL A 179 -15.18 -1.60 10.00
CA VAL A 179 -13.79 -1.18 10.27
C VAL A 179 -13.65 -0.75 11.72
N ALA A 180 -14.54 0.13 12.22
CA ALA A 180 -14.55 0.57 13.62
C ALA A 180 -14.65 -0.60 14.60
N HIS A 181 -15.58 -1.53 14.36
CA HIS A 181 -15.75 -2.71 15.19
C HIS A 181 -14.49 -3.61 15.19
N THR A 182 -13.90 -3.83 14.02
CA THR A 182 -12.71 -4.69 13.87
C THR A 182 -11.50 -4.07 14.55
N ALA A 183 -11.25 -2.79 14.30
CA ALA A 183 -10.14 -2.03 14.88
C ALA A 183 -10.21 -2.02 16.41
N ALA A 184 -11.38 -1.69 16.98
CA ALA A 184 -11.61 -1.68 18.42
C ALA A 184 -11.36 -3.04 19.07
N ARG A 185 -11.86 -4.13 18.45
CA ARG A 185 -11.65 -5.49 18.97
C ARG A 185 -10.19 -5.95 18.97
N LEU A 186 -9.37 -5.40 18.08
CA LEU A 186 -7.96 -5.76 17.96
C LEU A 186 -7.03 -4.75 18.64
N GLY A 187 -7.57 -3.65 19.18
CA GLY A 187 -6.79 -2.57 19.77
C GLY A 187 -5.88 -1.91 18.73
N ILE A 188 -6.39 -1.68 17.53
CA ILE A 188 -5.69 -1.00 16.43
C ILE A 188 -6.31 0.40 16.30
N PRO A 189 -5.51 1.48 16.42
CA PRO A 189 -6.00 2.84 16.17
C PRO A 189 -6.44 2.98 14.72
N ARG A 190 -7.49 3.77 14.46
CA ARG A 190 -7.88 4.16 13.11
C ARG A 190 -7.33 5.53 12.75
N GLU A 191 -6.96 5.72 11.50
CA GLU A 191 -6.49 7.02 11.04
C GLU A 191 -7.66 7.82 10.47
N LEU A 192 -8.07 8.89 11.16
CA LEU A 192 -9.26 9.69 10.79
C LEU A 192 -8.97 10.79 9.76
N ALA A 193 -7.70 11.05 9.48
CA ALA A 193 -7.25 12.00 8.46
C ALA A 193 -5.85 11.63 7.96
N PRO A 194 -5.68 10.45 7.31
CA PRO A 194 -4.38 10.03 6.83
C PRO A 194 -3.88 10.99 5.77
N TYR A 195 -2.56 11.13 5.70
CA TYR A 195 -1.91 12.00 4.74
C TYR A 195 -2.20 11.56 3.29
N ASP A 196 -2.22 10.26 3.02
CA ASP A 196 -2.45 9.67 1.69
C ASP A 196 -3.81 10.07 1.10
N THR A 197 -4.80 10.36 1.97
CA THR A 197 -6.16 10.76 1.56
C THR A 197 -6.48 12.21 1.90
N LEU A 198 -5.45 13.05 2.10
CA LEU A 198 -5.55 14.42 2.62
C LEU A 198 -6.69 15.22 1.99
N TYR A 199 -6.87 15.11 0.67
CA TYR A 199 -7.86 15.86 -0.08
C TYR A 199 -9.06 15.03 -0.59
N TRP A 200 -9.14 13.77 -0.21
CA TRP A 200 -10.10 12.84 -0.77
C TRP A 200 -11.45 12.91 -0.06
N PRO A 201 -12.56 12.61 -0.76
CA PRO A 201 -13.87 12.56 -0.13
C PRO A 201 -13.94 11.48 0.96
N ARG A 202 -14.41 11.85 2.15
CA ARG A 202 -14.62 10.92 3.26
C ARG A 202 -15.98 10.23 3.14
N LEU A 203 -15.99 8.90 3.14
CA LEU A 203 -17.21 8.06 3.12
C LEU A 203 -17.68 7.70 4.54
N GLY A 204 -16.75 7.69 5.49
CA GLY A 204 -17.00 7.48 6.91
C GLY A 204 -15.70 7.63 7.70
N PRO A 205 -15.74 7.50 9.05
CA PRO A 205 -14.52 7.50 9.85
C PRO A 205 -13.52 6.45 9.37
N ALA A 206 -12.31 6.89 8.97
CA ALA A 206 -11.26 6.05 8.40
C ALA A 206 -11.65 5.27 7.12
N VAL A 207 -12.63 5.77 6.36
CA VAL A 207 -13.00 5.23 5.05
C VAL A 207 -13.13 6.36 4.03
N TYR A 208 -12.37 6.28 2.95
CA TYR A 208 -12.24 7.36 1.95
C TYR A 208 -12.58 6.85 0.54
N ARG A 209 -12.99 7.77 -0.32
CA ARG A 209 -13.20 7.50 -1.74
C ARG A 209 -11.95 7.85 -2.52
N ILE A 210 -11.40 6.87 -3.23
CA ILE A 210 -10.33 7.12 -4.18
C ILE A 210 -10.94 7.97 -5.32
N PRO A 211 -10.42 9.18 -5.59
CA PRO A 211 -10.91 10.01 -6.68
C PRO A 211 -10.63 9.32 -8.03
N PRO A 212 -11.49 9.49 -9.05
CA PRO A 212 -11.15 9.06 -10.39
C PRO A 212 -9.81 9.69 -10.82
N PRO A 213 -8.96 8.92 -11.51
CA PRO A 213 -7.63 9.40 -11.83
C PRO A 213 -7.68 10.61 -12.75
N HIS A 214 -6.76 11.56 -12.53
CA HIS A 214 -6.58 12.72 -13.40
C HIS A 214 -5.09 12.87 -13.76
N PRO A 215 -4.75 13.24 -15.01
CA PRO A 215 -3.38 13.52 -15.38
C PRO A 215 -2.80 14.65 -14.51
N GLY A 216 -1.58 14.46 -14.00
CA GLY A 216 -0.84 15.44 -13.20
C GLY A 216 0.67 15.25 -13.40
N ASP A 217 1.47 16.25 -13.01
CA ASP A 217 2.92 16.09 -13.02
C ASP A 217 3.40 15.12 -11.93
N LEU A 218 4.66 14.67 -12.02
CA LEU A 218 5.22 13.66 -11.12
C LEU A 218 5.20 14.10 -9.65
N ALA A 219 5.44 15.39 -9.35
CA ALA A 219 5.47 15.88 -7.98
C ALA A 219 4.06 15.90 -7.37
N ALA A 220 3.05 16.35 -8.13
CA ALA A 220 1.65 16.26 -7.75
C ALA A 220 1.17 14.81 -7.63
N ALA A 221 1.64 13.93 -8.51
CA ALA A 221 1.35 12.50 -8.49
C ALA A 221 1.87 11.80 -7.23
N ILE A 222 3.09 12.14 -6.83
CA ILE A 222 3.73 11.64 -5.61
C ILE A 222 3.03 12.18 -4.36
N THR A 223 2.62 13.45 -4.38
CA THR A 223 2.10 14.17 -3.22
C THR A 223 0.64 13.85 -2.93
N GLU A 224 -0.20 13.73 -3.97
CA GLU A 224 -1.66 13.61 -3.81
C GLU A 224 -2.20 12.20 -4.07
N ALA A 225 -1.34 11.25 -4.44
CA ALA A 225 -1.72 9.91 -4.91
C ALA A 225 -2.85 9.94 -5.98
N ALA A 226 -2.93 11.04 -6.73
CA ALA A 226 -4.07 11.42 -7.55
C ALA A 226 -3.94 11.00 -9.03
N VAL A 227 -2.92 10.20 -9.34
CA VAL A 227 -2.71 9.64 -10.68
C VAL A 227 -3.42 8.32 -10.87
N GLU A 228 -3.46 7.89 -12.12
CA GLU A 228 -3.94 6.56 -12.48
C GLU A 228 -3.16 5.48 -11.72
N SER A 229 -3.90 4.50 -11.20
CA SER A 229 -3.40 3.37 -10.43
C SER A 229 -4.08 2.09 -10.89
N THR A 230 -3.45 0.95 -10.63
CA THR A 230 -4.02 -0.37 -10.92
C THR A 230 -5.33 -0.61 -10.17
N TRP A 231 -5.63 0.19 -9.13
CA TRP A 231 -6.86 0.10 -8.36
C TRP A 231 -8.10 0.46 -9.17
N PHE A 232 -7.98 1.40 -10.12
CA PHE A 232 -9.07 1.85 -10.98
C PHE A 232 -9.18 1.08 -12.30
N HIS A 233 -8.13 0.39 -12.75
CA HIS A 233 -8.16 -0.38 -13.99
C HIS A 233 -9.36 -1.34 -14.11
N PRO A 234 -9.70 -2.17 -13.09
CA PRO A 234 -10.82 -3.09 -13.19
C PRO A 234 -12.19 -2.41 -12.98
N HIS A 235 -12.25 -1.10 -12.69
CA HIS A 235 -13.50 -0.37 -12.44
C HIS A 235 -14.48 -0.48 -13.62
N ARG A 236 -13.96 -0.58 -14.85
CA ARG A 236 -14.72 -0.81 -16.10
C ARG A 236 -15.51 -2.12 -16.11
N TYR A 237 -15.10 -3.12 -15.33
CA TYR A 237 -15.82 -4.38 -15.20
C TYR A 237 -16.97 -4.32 -14.19
N GLY A 238 -17.16 -3.19 -13.52
CA GLY A 238 -18.07 -3.04 -12.38
C GLY A 238 -17.42 -3.39 -11.04
N THR A 239 -16.11 -3.66 -11.03
CA THR A 239 -15.32 -3.98 -9.84
C THR A 239 -15.40 -2.86 -8.81
N VAL A 240 -15.58 -3.24 -7.54
CA VAL A 240 -15.23 -2.40 -6.39
C VAL A 240 -13.83 -2.77 -5.95
N THR A 241 -12.93 -1.80 -5.85
CA THR A 241 -11.59 -1.99 -5.29
C THR A 241 -11.55 -1.38 -3.90
N ALA A 242 -11.04 -2.14 -2.93
CA ALA A 242 -10.72 -1.68 -1.58
C ALA A 242 -9.20 -1.72 -1.34
N VAL A 243 -8.62 -0.62 -0.89
CA VAL A 243 -7.24 -0.56 -0.38
C VAL A 243 -7.34 -0.64 1.13
N VAL A 244 -6.75 -1.65 1.75
CA VAL A 244 -6.88 -1.91 3.20
C VAL A 244 -5.54 -1.72 3.90
N GLU A 245 -5.46 -0.65 4.68
CA GLU A 245 -4.26 -0.20 5.36
C GLU A 245 -4.19 -0.74 6.80
N ALA A 246 -3.09 -1.42 7.14
CA ALA A 246 -2.82 -1.93 8.47
C ALA A 246 -1.53 -1.34 9.06
N PRO A 247 -1.58 -0.68 10.24
CA PRO A 247 -0.40 -0.08 10.82
C PRO A 247 0.52 -1.12 11.47
N MET A 248 1.82 -0.98 11.25
CA MET A 248 2.86 -1.72 11.97
C MET A 248 3.05 -1.18 13.38
N TRP A 249 3.21 0.14 13.50
CA TRP A 249 3.20 0.87 14.76
C TRP A 249 1.96 1.74 14.86
N GLY A 250 1.11 1.45 15.85
CA GLY A 250 -0.11 2.20 16.12
C GLY A 250 0.16 3.47 16.93
N VAL A 251 -0.45 4.58 16.52
CA VAL A 251 -0.47 5.86 17.25
C VAL A 251 -1.91 6.20 17.62
N ALA A 252 -2.20 6.45 18.90
CA ALA A 252 -3.58 6.68 19.34
C ALA A 252 -4.13 8.05 18.90
N ALA A 253 -3.25 9.07 18.83
CA ALA A 253 -3.65 10.44 18.50
C ALA A 253 -4.19 10.62 17.07
N VAL A 254 -3.98 9.65 16.17
CA VAL A 254 -4.61 9.68 14.84
C VAL A 254 -6.12 9.41 14.86
N GLU A 255 -6.68 9.01 16.01
CA GLU A 255 -8.13 8.93 16.26
C GLU A 255 -8.71 10.20 16.92
N ASP A 256 -7.87 11.18 17.26
CA ASP A 256 -8.29 12.35 18.02
C ASP A 256 -8.89 13.44 17.12
N ALA A 257 -10.22 13.51 17.08
CA ALA A 257 -10.96 14.53 16.31
C ALA A 257 -11.13 15.88 17.05
N THR A 258 -10.42 16.10 18.17
CA THR A 258 -10.46 17.39 18.88
C THR A 258 -9.83 18.50 18.06
N ARG A 259 -10.27 19.74 18.32
CA ARG A 259 -9.65 20.93 17.73
C ARG A 259 -8.43 21.33 18.56
N PRO A 260 -7.25 21.51 17.94
CA PRO A 260 -6.06 22.01 18.61
C PRO A 260 -6.27 23.47 19.06
N ALA A 261 -5.57 23.88 20.11
CA ALA A 261 -5.60 25.27 20.59
C ALA A 261 -4.97 26.26 19.60
N ASP A 262 -3.87 25.86 18.95
CA ASP A 262 -3.18 26.64 17.93
C ASP A 262 -2.68 25.69 16.83
N ALA A 263 -3.50 25.51 15.79
CA ALA A 263 -3.18 24.61 14.68
C ALA A 263 -1.99 25.10 13.84
N ASP A 264 -1.89 26.42 13.66
CA ASP A 264 -0.87 27.05 12.83
C ASP A 264 0.51 26.91 13.47
N ALA A 265 0.62 27.01 14.80
CA ALA A 265 1.87 26.75 15.51
C ALA A 265 2.35 25.30 15.32
N VAL A 266 1.44 24.32 15.33
CA VAL A 266 1.79 22.92 15.08
C VAL A 266 2.24 22.73 13.63
N LEU A 267 1.52 23.29 12.66
CA LEU A 267 1.90 23.22 11.25
C LEU A 267 3.26 23.86 10.99
N ARG A 268 3.53 25.07 11.50
CA ARG A 268 4.86 25.69 11.43
C ARG A 268 5.94 24.76 11.96
N SER A 269 5.71 24.14 13.12
CA SER A 269 6.67 23.19 13.69
C SER A 269 6.91 22.00 12.75
N VAL A 270 5.86 21.39 12.22
CA VAL A 270 5.97 20.22 11.32
C VAL A 270 6.70 20.61 10.03
N SER A 271 6.31 21.71 9.39
CA SER A 271 6.93 22.22 8.17
C SER A 271 8.40 22.58 8.37
N HIS A 272 8.72 23.31 9.44
CA HIS A 272 10.10 23.71 9.74
C HIS A 272 10.98 22.48 10.02
N THR A 273 10.48 21.50 10.76
CA THR A 273 11.19 20.26 11.02
C THR A 273 11.44 19.47 9.73
N LEU A 274 10.42 19.26 8.89
CA LEU A 274 10.59 18.56 7.62
C LEU A 274 11.63 19.26 6.73
N ARG A 275 11.52 20.59 6.59
CA ARG A 275 12.46 21.40 5.79
C ARG A 275 13.89 21.33 6.32
N HIS A 276 14.06 21.35 7.64
CA HIS A 276 15.37 21.20 8.28
C HIS A 276 15.96 19.82 8.02
N ASP A 277 15.18 18.76 8.28
CA ASP A 277 15.62 17.38 8.14
C ASP A 277 15.95 17.02 6.68
N THR A 278 15.16 17.51 5.71
CA THR A 278 15.47 17.33 4.29
C THR A 278 16.83 17.96 3.92
N ARG A 279 17.08 19.22 4.30
CA ARG A 279 18.38 19.88 4.02
C ARG A 279 19.56 19.16 4.68
N LEU A 280 19.36 18.64 5.89
CA LEU A 280 20.38 17.88 6.59
C LEU A 280 20.73 16.60 5.81
N LEU A 281 19.71 15.87 5.33
CA LEU A 281 19.88 14.65 4.55
C LEU A 281 20.46 14.91 3.15
N GLU A 282 20.10 16.02 2.49
CA GLU A 282 20.75 16.48 1.26
C GLU A 282 22.25 16.72 1.48
N GLY A 283 22.61 17.38 2.58
CA GLY A 283 24.00 17.61 2.95
C GLY A 283 24.77 16.32 3.21
N ILE A 284 24.14 15.32 3.84
CA ILE A 284 24.71 13.98 4.05
C ILE A 284 24.89 13.26 2.71
N LEU A 285 23.86 13.25 1.85
CA LEU A 285 23.94 12.67 0.52
C LEU A 285 25.07 13.31 -0.31
N GLY A 286 25.20 14.64 -0.28
CA GLY A 286 26.27 15.35 -0.98
C GLY A 286 27.69 14.92 -0.56
N ARG A 287 27.88 14.53 0.70
CA ARG A 287 29.17 13.98 1.20
C ARG A 287 29.39 12.53 0.79
N ILE A 288 28.33 11.71 0.77
CA ILE A 288 28.41 10.28 0.48
C ILE A 288 28.52 10.03 -1.03
N ARG A 289 27.73 10.74 -1.85
CA ARG A 289 27.54 10.50 -3.29
C ARG A 289 28.85 10.38 -4.09
N PRO A 290 29.90 11.19 -3.86
CA PRO A 290 31.17 11.04 -4.57
C PRO A 290 31.92 9.72 -4.31
N SER A 291 31.60 9.04 -3.20
CA SER A 291 32.23 7.78 -2.78
C SER A 291 31.39 6.53 -3.09
N LEU A 292 30.17 6.71 -3.59
CA LEU A 292 29.31 5.61 -4.00
C LEU A 292 29.81 5.00 -5.31
N ASP A 293 29.73 3.68 -5.42
CA ASP A 293 29.94 3.00 -6.69
C ASP A 293 28.73 3.18 -7.62
N THR A 294 28.91 2.80 -8.89
CA THR A 294 27.84 2.81 -9.89
C THR A 294 27.15 1.44 -10.00
N SER A 295 27.14 0.65 -8.92
CA SER A 295 26.51 -0.67 -8.95
C SER A 295 24.98 -0.55 -9.07
N PRO A 296 24.30 -1.57 -9.64
CA PRO A 296 22.84 -1.61 -9.66
C PRO A 296 22.21 -1.56 -8.27
N ASP A 297 22.87 -2.12 -7.25
CA ASP A 297 22.39 -2.08 -5.87
C ASP A 297 22.44 -0.68 -5.26
N ALA A 298 23.55 0.06 -5.48
CA ALA A 298 23.65 1.44 -5.07
C ALA A 298 22.62 2.32 -5.79
N ALA A 299 22.42 2.13 -7.10
CA ALA A 299 21.42 2.85 -7.88
C ALA A 299 19.99 2.60 -7.35
N CYS A 300 19.68 1.35 -7.00
CA CYS A 300 18.38 0.95 -6.46
C CYS A 300 18.06 1.58 -5.10
N LEU A 301 19.07 1.77 -4.24
CA LEU A 301 18.90 2.49 -2.96
C LEU A 301 18.87 4.01 -3.15
N LEU A 302 19.59 4.53 -4.15
CA LEU A 302 19.70 5.96 -4.41
C LEU A 302 18.43 6.55 -5.05
N ALA A 303 17.76 5.81 -5.93
CA ALA A 303 16.52 6.26 -6.57
C ALA A 303 15.44 6.75 -5.57
N PRO A 304 15.03 5.95 -4.56
CA PRO A 304 14.07 6.43 -3.56
C PRO A 304 14.62 7.55 -2.66
N VAL A 305 15.94 7.62 -2.43
CA VAL A 305 16.55 8.76 -1.71
C VAL A 305 16.34 10.05 -2.49
N ASP A 306 16.64 10.05 -3.79
CA ASP A 306 16.46 11.22 -4.65
C ASP A 306 14.99 11.64 -4.72
N ASP A 307 14.06 10.67 -4.82
CA ASP A 307 12.62 10.91 -4.79
C ASP A 307 12.14 11.59 -3.49
N TYR A 308 12.58 11.10 -2.33
CA TYR A 308 12.19 11.69 -1.04
C TYR A 308 12.78 13.09 -0.82
N LEU A 309 14.02 13.33 -1.28
CA LEU A 309 14.65 14.65 -1.18
C LEU A 309 14.03 15.64 -2.16
N LEU A 310 13.59 15.19 -3.34
CA LEU A 310 12.88 16.01 -4.31
C LEU A 310 11.56 16.57 -3.74
N VAL A 311 10.79 15.74 -3.03
CA VAL A 311 9.43 16.12 -2.59
C VAL A 311 9.37 16.78 -1.22
N GLY A 312 10.32 16.48 -0.32
CA GLY A 312 10.35 16.99 1.05
C GLY A 312 10.16 18.50 1.20
N PRO A 313 10.88 19.36 0.45
CA PRO A 313 10.73 20.82 0.53
C PRO A 313 9.34 21.29 0.09
N GLY A 314 8.81 20.77 -1.01
CA GLY A 314 7.48 21.12 -1.51
C GLY A 314 6.36 20.73 -0.55
N LEU A 315 6.50 19.57 0.12
CA LEU A 315 5.59 19.17 1.19
C LEU A 315 5.62 20.12 2.37
N ALA A 316 6.82 20.46 2.86
CA ALA A 316 6.98 21.38 3.97
C ALA A 316 6.35 22.75 3.67
N ASP A 317 6.58 23.28 2.47
CA ASP A 317 6.02 24.56 2.03
C ASP A 317 4.49 24.49 1.90
N SER A 318 3.94 23.38 1.40
CA SER A 318 2.49 23.19 1.26
C SER A 318 1.73 23.13 2.60
N TRP A 319 2.44 22.83 3.70
CA TRP A 319 1.86 22.75 5.04
C TRP A 319 2.11 24.01 5.88
N ASP A 320 3.03 24.87 5.47
CA ASP A 320 3.50 26.01 6.25
C ASP A 320 2.52 27.18 6.15
N PRO A 321 1.86 27.61 7.24
CA PRO A 321 0.86 28.68 7.18
C PRO A 321 1.48 30.05 6.85
N ASP A 322 2.80 30.21 7.03
CA ASP A 322 3.50 31.46 6.74
C ASP A 322 3.92 31.54 5.25
N MET A 323 3.84 30.42 4.52
CA MET A 323 4.09 30.38 3.08
C MET A 323 2.81 30.76 2.32
N HIS A 324 2.79 31.98 1.78
CA HIS A 324 1.67 32.45 0.97
C HIS A 324 1.92 32.15 -0.50
N ASP A 325 1.38 31.05 -0.99
CA ASP A 325 1.22 30.82 -2.42
C ASP A 325 -0.27 30.95 -2.78
N ALA A 326 -0.62 32.02 -3.49
CA ALA A 326 -1.99 32.28 -3.94
C ALA A 326 -2.54 31.18 -4.86
N GLY A 327 -1.67 30.31 -5.41
CA GLY A 327 -2.03 29.13 -6.20
C GLY A 327 -2.10 27.81 -5.43
N ALA A 328 -1.63 27.75 -4.18
CA ALA A 328 -1.57 26.49 -3.43
C ALA A 328 -2.95 26.03 -2.93
N ARG A 329 -3.20 24.72 -3.03
CA ARG A 329 -4.41 24.09 -2.52
C ARG A 329 -4.42 24.18 -0.99
N ARG A 330 -5.47 24.79 -0.43
CA ARG A 330 -5.61 24.92 1.02
C ARG A 330 -5.77 23.57 1.70
N LEU A 331 -5.10 23.37 2.83
CA LEU A 331 -5.29 22.23 3.70
C LEU A 331 -6.77 22.12 4.16
N PRO A 332 -7.33 20.91 4.27
CA PRO A 332 -8.67 20.73 4.83
C PRO A 332 -8.70 21.04 6.34
N PRO A 333 -9.91 21.24 6.94
CA PRO A 333 -10.08 21.74 8.32
C PRO A 333 -9.30 20.96 9.39
N LEU A 334 -8.32 21.62 10.03
CA LEU A 334 -7.36 20.98 10.93
C LEU A 334 -8.01 20.47 12.23
N ASP A 335 -7.68 19.24 12.60
CA ASP A 335 -7.94 18.59 13.88
C ASP A 335 -6.65 17.91 14.39
N THR A 336 -6.65 17.44 15.64
CA THR A 336 -5.49 16.77 16.24
C THR A 336 -5.06 15.54 15.42
N ALA A 337 -6.01 14.78 14.88
CA ALA A 337 -5.76 13.62 14.03
C ALA A 337 -4.98 14.01 12.76
N ARG A 338 -5.40 15.04 12.03
CA ARG A 338 -4.70 15.50 10.82
C ARG A 338 -3.33 16.06 11.12
N LEU A 339 -3.19 16.88 12.16
CA LEU A 339 -1.88 17.41 12.55
C LEU A 339 -0.92 16.30 12.96
N THR A 340 -1.43 15.27 13.65
CA THR A 340 -0.65 14.06 13.97
C THR A 340 -0.24 13.34 12.69
N ALA A 341 -1.17 13.09 11.76
CA ALA A 341 -0.88 12.41 10.50
C ALA A 341 0.19 13.13 9.66
N LEU A 342 0.13 14.48 9.57
CA LEU A 342 1.14 15.29 8.88
C LEU A 342 2.52 15.19 9.56
N ARG A 343 2.57 15.25 10.90
CA ARG A 343 3.81 15.04 11.66
C ARG A 343 4.41 13.65 11.38
N LEU A 344 3.57 12.62 11.38
CA LEU A 344 4.00 11.25 11.10
C LEU A 344 4.50 11.11 9.66
N ALA A 345 3.81 11.70 8.67
CA ALA A 345 4.23 11.69 7.28
C ALA A 345 5.59 12.38 7.08
N GLY A 346 5.79 13.59 7.62
CA GLY A 346 7.06 14.30 7.52
C GLY A 346 8.23 13.53 8.14
N ARG A 347 8.03 12.99 9.35
CA ARG A 347 9.04 12.17 10.05
C ARG A 347 9.34 10.87 9.28
N ARG A 348 8.35 10.28 8.58
CA ARG A 348 8.51 9.07 7.77
C ARG A 348 9.41 9.30 6.58
N VAL A 349 9.25 10.42 5.87
CA VAL A 349 10.14 10.80 4.76
C VAL A 349 11.59 10.87 5.25
N ALA A 350 11.84 11.60 6.34
CA ALA A 350 13.20 11.73 6.89
C ALA A 350 13.82 10.39 7.31
N LEU A 351 13.09 9.54 8.06
CA LEU A 351 13.59 8.26 8.55
C LEU A 351 13.84 7.24 7.43
N ARG A 352 12.96 7.17 6.42
CA ARG A 352 13.16 6.30 5.25
C ARG A 352 14.41 6.72 4.48
N THR A 353 14.60 8.01 4.24
CA THR A 353 15.80 8.55 3.59
C THR A 353 17.08 8.26 4.38
N ALA A 354 17.09 8.52 5.69
CA ALA A 354 18.25 8.22 6.53
C ALA A 354 18.58 6.71 6.57
N GLY A 355 17.56 5.86 6.61
CA GLY A 355 17.71 4.41 6.55
C GLY A 355 18.34 3.90 5.24
N LEU A 356 17.93 4.48 4.11
CA LEU A 356 18.50 4.16 2.80
C LEU A 356 19.94 4.69 2.66
N LEU A 357 20.22 5.91 3.13
CA LEU A 357 21.59 6.47 3.19
C LEU A 357 22.50 5.61 4.09
N HIS A 358 21.99 5.15 5.22
CA HIS A 358 22.70 4.24 6.11
C HIS A 358 23.07 2.93 5.41
N GLN A 359 22.14 2.34 4.66
CA GLN A 359 22.40 1.14 3.86
C GLN A 359 23.40 1.38 2.74
N LEU A 360 23.33 2.53 2.05
CA LEU A 360 24.30 2.91 1.01
C LEU A 360 25.74 2.96 1.55
N VAL A 361 25.95 3.61 2.70
CA VAL A 361 27.30 3.72 3.31
C VAL A 361 27.74 2.39 3.92
N THR A 362 26.82 1.62 4.51
CA THR A 362 27.14 0.29 5.04
C THR A 362 27.54 -0.67 3.92
N GLY A 363 26.81 -0.64 2.81
CA GLY A 363 27.03 -1.50 1.64
C GLY A 363 28.33 -1.22 0.90
N SER A 364 28.83 0.02 0.92
CA SER A 364 30.14 0.37 0.33
C SER A 364 31.32 -0.23 1.10
N GLY A 365 31.10 -0.66 2.36
CA GLY A 365 32.12 -1.17 3.27
C GLY A 365 33.14 -0.13 3.75
N ARG A 366 32.96 1.16 3.38
CA ARG A 366 33.84 2.27 3.77
C ARG A 366 33.03 3.54 4.00
N ASP A 367 33.37 4.26 5.07
CA ASP A 367 32.76 5.56 5.38
C ASP A 367 33.83 6.67 5.42
N PRO A 368 34.34 7.12 4.26
CA PRO A 368 35.33 8.20 4.22
C PRO A 368 34.76 9.55 4.69
N SER A 369 33.44 9.71 4.66
CA SER A 369 32.73 10.92 5.08
C SER A 369 32.41 10.98 6.58
N GLY A 370 32.57 9.87 7.31
CA GLY A 370 32.12 9.76 8.70
C GLY A 370 30.60 9.93 8.86
N ALA A 371 29.81 9.53 7.86
CA ALA A 371 28.36 9.71 7.82
C ALA A 371 27.59 8.70 8.70
N LEU A 372 28.11 7.49 8.93
CA LEU A 372 27.40 6.45 9.69
C LEU A 372 27.08 6.88 11.13
N PRO A 373 28.04 7.39 11.94
CA PRO A 373 27.74 7.83 13.32
C PRO A 373 26.76 9.02 13.39
N GLU A 374 26.66 9.82 12.34
CA GLU A 374 25.68 10.90 12.23
C GLU A 374 24.30 10.33 11.90
N LEU A 375 24.20 9.46 10.89
CA LEU A 375 22.96 8.77 10.51
C LEU A 375 22.41 7.93 11.66
N ASP A 376 23.25 7.22 12.40
CA ASP A 376 22.82 6.44 13.57
C ASP A 376 22.17 7.32 14.64
N ARG A 377 22.80 8.45 14.98
CA ARG A 377 22.25 9.39 15.96
C ARG A 377 20.92 9.99 15.48
N LEU A 378 20.81 10.34 14.20
CA LEU A 378 19.58 10.87 13.62
C LEU A 378 18.46 9.83 13.65
N ILE A 379 18.72 8.61 13.18
CA ILE A 379 17.76 7.51 13.18
C ILE A 379 17.29 7.22 14.61
N ASP A 380 18.20 7.14 15.58
CA ASP A 380 17.84 6.84 16.97
C ASP A 380 17.00 7.96 17.60
N ALA A 381 17.39 9.23 17.39
CA ALA A 381 16.63 10.38 17.89
C ALA A 381 15.23 10.46 17.27
N TRP A 382 15.11 10.26 15.96
CA TRP A 382 13.84 10.30 15.23
C TRP A 382 12.96 9.08 15.53
N CYS A 383 13.54 7.90 15.78
CA CYS A 383 12.80 6.75 16.29
C CYS A 383 12.30 6.98 17.73
N ALA A 384 13.08 7.66 18.57
CA ALA A 384 12.65 8.06 19.91
C ALA A 384 11.49 9.06 19.84
N ASP A 385 11.51 10.03 18.90
CA ASP A 385 10.40 10.96 18.66
C ASP A 385 9.08 10.24 18.31
N TYR A 386 9.13 9.17 17.50
CA TYR A 386 7.94 8.34 17.28
C TYR A 386 7.48 7.62 18.54
N ARG A 387 8.40 6.97 19.26
CA ARG A 387 8.06 6.16 20.43
C ARG A 387 7.53 7.01 21.58
N GLU A 388 8.23 8.09 21.91
CA GLU A 388 8.01 8.90 23.09
C GLU A 388 7.15 10.13 22.77
N GLY A 389 7.40 10.79 21.63
CA GLY A 389 6.70 12.00 21.21
C GLY A 389 5.34 11.75 20.54
N CYS A 390 5.12 10.56 19.97
CA CYS A 390 3.84 10.16 19.34
C CYS A 390 3.19 8.94 20.02
N GLY A 391 3.88 8.25 20.93
CA GLY A 391 3.35 7.05 21.57
C GLY A 391 3.23 5.85 20.62
N ALA A 392 4.06 5.79 19.57
CA ALA A 392 4.02 4.72 18.58
C ALA A 392 4.36 3.36 19.22
N ARG A 393 3.46 2.38 19.05
CA ARG A 393 3.62 1.03 19.62
C ARG A 393 3.47 -0.06 18.59
N TRP A 394 4.33 -1.09 18.66
CA TRP A 394 4.24 -2.24 17.77
C TRP A 394 2.88 -2.95 17.91
N ILE A 395 2.23 -3.22 16.79
CA ILE A 395 1.05 -4.05 16.71
C ILE A 395 1.50 -5.46 16.31
N PRO A 396 1.23 -6.50 17.10
CA PRO A 396 1.62 -7.86 16.74
C PRO A 396 1.13 -8.23 15.34
N VAL A 397 2.00 -8.85 14.52
CA VAL A 397 1.69 -9.25 13.13
C VAL A 397 0.36 -10.02 13.04
N ALA A 398 0.10 -10.93 14.00
CA ALA A 398 -1.15 -11.68 14.06
C ALA A 398 -2.41 -10.77 14.14
N ARG A 399 -2.33 -9.62 14.83
CA ARG A 399 -3.42 -8.65 14.89
C ARG A 399 -3.54 -7.84 13.61
N GLN A 400 -2.43 -7.47 12.98
CA GLN A 400 -2.44 -6.80 11.69
C GLN A 400 -3.09 -7.70 10.62
N VAL A 401 -2.68 -8.97 10.55
CA VAL A 401 -3.25 -10.00 9.65
C VAL A 401 -4.74 -10.21 9.90
N GLU A 402 -5.12 -10.34 11.18
CA GLU A 402 -6.52 -10.56 11.56
C GLU A 402 -7.40 -9.34 11.23
N TYR A 403 -6.87 -8.13 11.36
CA TYR A 403 -7.54 -6.89 10.96
C TYR A 403 -7.81 -6.88 9.47
N GLN A 404 -6.75 -7.00 8.65
CA GLN A 404 -6.91 -6.97 7.20
C GLN A 404 -7.88 -8.06 6.74
N ALA A 405 -7.70 -9.31 7.20
CA ALA A 405 -8.57 -10.41 6.79
C ALA A 405 -10.06 -10.16 7.11
N ARG A 406 -10.38 -9.59 8.28
CA ARG A 406 -11.75 -9.23 8.65
C ARG A 406 -12.31 -8.10 7.80
N VAL A 407 -11.51 -7.06 7.54
CA VAL A 407 -11.93 -5.92 6.73
C VAL A 407 -12.14 -6.35 5.27
N VAL A 408 -11.27 -7.18 4.71
CA VAL A 408 -11.42 -7.73 3.35
C VAL A 408 -12.70 -8.56 3.22
N ILE A 409 -12.97 -9.47 4.16
CA ILE A 409 -14.22 -10.25 4.14
C ILE A 409 -15.44 -9.34 4.27
N ALA A 410 -15.40 -8.34 5.16
CA ALA A 410 -16.46 -7.37 5.31
C ALA A 410 -16.72 -6.56 4.02
N ALA A 411 -15.67 -6.09 3.35
CA ALA A 411 -15.77 -5.36 2.10
C ALA A 411 -16.32 -6.25 0.98
N PHE A 412 -15.83 -7.49 0.85
CA PHE A 412 -16.33 -8.48 -0.10
C PHE A 412 -17.83 -8.77 0.08
N GLU A 413 -18.27 -9.01 1.32
CA GLU A 413 -19.68 -9.25 1.64
C GLU A 413 -20.57 -8.05 1.25
N LEU A 414 -20.11 -6.83 1.52
CA LEU A 414 -20.85 -5.61 1.16
C LEU A 414 -20.87 -5.39 -0.35
N ALA A 415 -19.76 -5.62 -1.04
CA ALA A 415 -19.69 -5.54 -2.50
C ALA A 415 -20.67 -6.50 -3.17
N GLY A 416 -20.89 -7.69 -2.60
CA GLY A 416 -21.89 -8.63 -3.09
C GLY A 416 -23.35 -8.22 -2.88
N ARG A 417 -23.64 -7.39 -1.88
CA ARG A 417 -25.02 -6.90 -1.63
C ARG A 417 -25.39 -5.72 -2.52
N TYR A 418 -24.40 -4.91 -2.89
CA TYR A 418 -24.60 -3.67 -3.66
C TYR A 418 -24.09 -3.74 -5.09
N ALA A 419 -23.63 -4.91 -5.56
CA ALA A 419 -23.33 -5.11 -6.97
C ALA A 419 -24.62 -4.83 -7.78
N PRO A 420 -24.55 -4.00 -8.85
CA PRO A 420 -25.69 -3.83 -9.73
C PRO A 420 -26.10 -5.21 -10.23
N VAL A 421 -27.38 -5.56 -10.05
CA VAL A 421 -27.96 -6.77 -10.65
C VAL A 421 -27.73 -6.64 -12.15
N ARG A 422 -26.71 -7.30 -12.69
CA ARG A 422 -26.65 -7.53 -14.13
C ARG A 422 -27.80 -8.48 -14.39
N SER A 423 -28.85 -7.93 -14.98
CA SER A 423 -29.93 -8.70 -15.59
C SER A 423 -29.30 -9.83 -16.38
N HIS A 424 -29.47 -11.06 -15.90
CA HIS A 424 -29.16 -12.26 -16.64
C HIS A 424 -30.04 -12.26 -17.89
N SER A 425 -29.54 -11.76 -19.01
CA SER A 425 -30.06 -12.18 -20.31
C SER A 425 -29.60 -13.63 -20.47
N GLY A 426 -30.49 -14.56 -20.13
CA GLY A 426 -30.32 -15.95 -20.51
C GLY A 426 -30.32 -16.02 -22.02
N GLU A 427 -29.17 -16.27 -22.62
CA GLU A 427 -29.10 -16.85 -23.96
C GLU A 427 -29.07 -18.37 -23.78
N THR A 428 -30.26 -18.94 -23.67
CA THR A 428 -30.53 -20.26 -24.22
C THR A 428 -30.56 -20.11 -25.73
N GLU A 429 -29.56 -20.66 -26.43
CA GLU A 429 -29.80 -21.52 -27.59
C GLU A 429 -28.51 -22.19 -28.06
N TRP A 430 -28.35 -23.44 -27.62
CA TRP A 430 -27.56 -24.42 -28.33
C TRP A 430 -28.51 -25.08 -29.33
N GLY A 431 -28.32 -24.78 -30.62
CA GLY A 431 -29.09 -25.36 -31.72
C GLY A 431 -28.18 -25.60 -32.92
N SER A 432 -27.72 -26.84 -33.04
CA SER A 432 -26.94 -27.36 -34.16
C SER A 432 -27.80 -27.53 -35.43
N GLN A 433 -27.41 -26.93 -36.57
CA GLN A 433 -27.26 -27.63 -37.86
C GLN A 433 -26.76 -26.72 -39.00
N ALA A 434 -26.06 -27.37 -39.93
CA ALA A 434 -25.30 -26.82 -41.05
C ALA A 434 -26.16 -26.36 -42.24
N ALA A 435 -25.67 -25.35 -42.98
CA ALA A 435 -25.45 -25.38 -44.45
C ALA A 435 -25.10 -23.98 -44.99
N LEU A 436 -23.97 -23.89 -45.70
CA LEU A 436 -23.70 -22.89 -46.76
C LEU A 436 -24.70 -23.08 -47.92
N PRO A 437 -25.01 -22.07 -48.79
CA PRO A 437 -24.00 -21.40 -49.62
C PRO A 437 -24.20 -19.91 -49.99
N MET A 438 -23.08 -19.34 -50.46
CA MET A 438 -22.89 -18.23 -51.42
C MET A 438 -24.13 -17.72 -52.19
N HIS A 439 -24.35 -16.40 -52.23
CA HIS A 439 -24.00 -15.50 -53.36
C HIS A 439 -24.66 -14.10 -53.30
N ARG A 440 -23.95 -13.12 -53.89
CA ARG A 440 -24.35 -11.80 -54.50
C ARG A 440 -24.88 -10.73 -53.54
N GLU A 441 -24.47 -9.46 -53.59
CA GLU A 441 -23.73 -8.65 -54.59
C GLU A 441 -22.46 -8.01 -54.01
#